data_AF-A0A7U9KYR3-F1
#
_entry.id   AF-A0A7U9KYR3-F1
#
_cell.length_a   1.000
_cell.length_b   1.000
_cell.length_c   1.000
_cell.angle_alpha   90.00
_cell.angle_beta   90.00
_cell.angle_gamma   90.00
#
_symmetry.space_group_name_H-M   'P 1'
#
loop_
_entity.id
_entity.type
_entity.pdbx_description
1 polymer ?
#
loop_
_entity_poly.entity_id
_entity_poly.type
_entity_poly.pdbx_seq_one_letter_code
_entity_poly.pdbx_strand_id
1 'polypeptide(L)'
;MDVSQRTFFRYFASKEEVVFAVHEMVEARFVEELERRPAAEAPLEALHNAVMTSWDDIGGAIQSVIPLELHMRTYQMIESTPALMAAHWRRYSELEEQIARLIARREGVDVATDPRPRVVVAAFSGVMRVAGKVWGEGEDVSVESIREITEQYLAQICPAVCGDWRG
;
A
#
# COMPACT_ATOMS: atom_id res chain seq x y z
N MET A 1 8.71 -25.84 8.89
CA MET A 1 8.62 -25.86 10.37
C MET A 1 7.29 -25.25 10.73
N ASP A 2 6.39 -26.04 11.32
CA ASP A 2 5.01 -25.64 11.56
C ASP A 2 4.95 -24.82 12.86
N VAL A 3 4.84 -23.49 12.73
CA VAL A 3 4.70 -22.60 13.88
C VAL A 3 3.22 -22.60 14.27
N SER A 4 2.90 -23.35 15.33
CA SER A 4 1.53 -23.40 15.90
C SER A 4 0.95 -21.98 16.07
N GLN A 5 -0.30 -21.78 15.63
CA GLN A 5 -1.08 -20.54 15.83
C GLN A 5 -0.95 -19.98 17.26
N ARG A 6 -0.85 -20.86 18.26
CA ARG A 6 -0.73 -20.48 19.68
C ARG A 6 0.60 -19.79 20.03
N THR A 7 1.66 -20.01 19.25
CA THR A 7 2.96 -19.32 19.39
C THR A 7 2.98 -17.99 18.64
N PHE A 8 2.26 -17.89 17.52
CA PHE A 8 2.10 -16.65 16.74
C PHE A 8 1.39 -15.55 17.54
N PHE A 9 0.31 -15.90 18.25
CA PHE A 9 -0.44 -14.95 19.11
C PHE A 9 0.24 -14.61 20.45
N ARG A 10 1.38 -15.23 20.80
CA ARG A 10 2.02 -15.01 22.11
C ARG A 10 2.84 -13.71 22.18
N TYR A 11 3.20 -13.12 21.04
CA TYR A 11 4.01 -11.89 20.97
C TYR A 11 3.18 -10.62 20.78
N PHE A 12 1.86 -10.73 20.66
CA PHE A 12 0.97 -9.60 20.35
C PHE A 12 -0.16 -9.55 21.39
N ALA A 13 -0.39 -8.38 21.96
CA ALA A 13 -1.32 -8.16 23.06
C ALA A 13 -2.80 -8.30 22.62
N SER A 14 -3.08 -8.28 21.31
CA SER A 14 -4.40 -8.52 20.74
C SER A 14 -4.32 -9.08 19.31
N LYS A 15 -5.42 -9.65 18.80
CA LYS A 15 -5.56 -10.03 17.37
C LYS A 15 -5.39 -8.83 16.43
N GLU A 16 -5.62 -7.62 16.93
CA GLU A 16 -5.56 -6.36 16.19
C GLU A 16 -4.11 -5.87 16.01
N GLU A 17 -3.20 -6.15 16.94
CA GLU A 17 -1.77 -5.77 16.79
C GLU A 17 -1.05 -6.58 15.71
N VAL A 18 -1.41 -7.86 15.56
CA VAL A 18 -0.88 -8.73 14.50
C VAL A 18 -1.26 -8.20 13.12
N VAL A 19 -2.50 -7.72 13.00
CA VAL A 19 -3.10 -7.16 11.78
C VAL A 19 -2.28 -5.94 11.33
N PHE A 20 -1.96 -5.02 12.25
CA PHE A 20 -1.17 -3.84 11.92
C PHE A 20 0.30 -4.16 11.62
N ALA A 21 0.91 -5.12 12.33
CA ALA A 21 2.32 -5.47 12.10
C ALA A 21 2.60 -5.97 10.67
N VAL A 22 1.72 -6.78 10.10
CA VAL A 22 1.85 -7.24 8.71
C VAL A 22 1.69 -6.08 7.72
N HIS A 23 0.77 -5.16 7.99
CA HIS A 23 0.55 -3.98 7.14
C HIS A 23 1.77 -3.04 7.18
N GLU A 24 2.28 -2.76 8.37
CA GLU A 24 3.47 -1.94 8.59
C GLU A 24 4.71 -2.50 7.89
N MET A 25 4.88 -3.83 7.84
CA MET A 25 5.99 -4.46 7.11
C MET A 25 5.90 -4.21 5.60
N VAL A 26 4.70 -4.30 5.01
CA VAL A 26 4.48 -4.04 3.58
C VAL A 26 4.70 -2.56 3.26
N GLU A 27 4.17 -1.67 4.10
CA GLU A 27 4.34 -0.22 3.95
C GLU A 27 5.82 0.20 4.10
N ALA A 28 6.54 -0.37 5.07
CA ALA A 28 7.97 -0.12 5.24
C ALA A 28 8.78 -0.59 4.03
N ARG A 29 8.48 -1.78 3.49
CA ARG A 29 9.13 -2.27 2.25
C ARG A 29 8.90 -1.31 1.10
N PHE A 30 7.68 -0.83 0.94
CA PHE A 30 7.33 0.14 -0.10
C PHE A 30 8.10 1.45 0.04
N VAL A 31 8.18 2.02 1.26
CA VAL A 31 8.94 3.24 1.51
C VAL A 31 10.42 3.04 1.20
N GLU A 32 11.01 1.92 1.61
CA GLU A 32 12.40 1.59 1.28
C GLU A 32 12.64 1.50 -0.23
N GLU A 33 11.71 0.87 -0.98
CA GLU A 33 11.82 0.81 -2.44
C GLU A 33 11.68 2.19 -3.08
N LEU A 34 10.78 3.03 -2.57
CA LEU A 34 10.61 4.40 -3.03
C LEU A 34 11.86 5.27 -2.81
N GLU A 35 12.56 5.07 -1.69
CA GLU A 35 13.83 5.73 -1.40
C GLU A 35 14.95 5.32 -2.37
N ARG A 36 14.93 4.08 -2.85
CA ARG A 36 15.92 3.53 -3.78
C ARG A 36 15.64 3.84 -5.26
N ARG A 37 14.43 4.32 -5.60
CA ARG A 37 14.07 4.61 -7.00
C ARG A 37 15.03 5.64 -7.63
N PRO A 38 15.46 5.46 -8.88
CA PRO A 38 16.24 6.43 -9.64
C PRO A 38 15.63 7.85 -9.59
N ALA A 39 16.46 8.88 -9.42
CA ALA A 39 16.01 10.27 -9.35
C ALA A 39 15.42 10.81 -10.66
N ALA A 40 15.64 10.12 -11.79
CA ALA A 40 15.11 10.49 -13.09
C ALA A 40 13.62 10.13 -13.27
N GLU A 41 13.07 9.27 -12.41
CA GLU A 41 11.66 8.89 -12.45
C GLU A 41 10.78 9.99 -11.90
N ALA A 42 9.73 10.33 -12.65
CA ALA A 42 8.73 11.28 -12.19
C ALA A 42 8.02 10.75 -10.93
N PRO A 43 7.45 11.61 -10.07
CA PRO A 43 6.86 11.18 -8.79
C PRO A 43 5.88 10.02 -8.88
N LEU A 44 4.93 10.06 -9.83
CA LEU A 44 3.94 9.00 -9.99
C LEU A 44 4.56 7.69 -10.51
N GLU A 45 5.56 7.81 -11.38
CA GLU A 45 6.31 6.66 -11.90
C GLU A 45 7.14 5.99 -10.81
N ALA A 46 7.81 6.79 -9.95
CA ALA A 46 8.56 6.28 -8.81
C ALA A 46 7.65 5.55 -7.82
N LEU A 47 6.46 6.11 -7.52
CA LEU A 47 5.45 5.45 -6.68
C LEU A 47 4.96 4.13 -7.29
N HIS A 48 4.62 4.15 -8.58
CA HIS A 48 4.19 2.97 -9.33
C HIS A 48 5.24 1.86 -9.28
N ASN A 49 6.48 2.19 -9.64
CA ASN A 49 7.53 1.18 -9.73
C ASN A 49 7.93 0.64 -8.34
N ALA A 50 7.92 1.49 -7.31
CA ALA A 50 8.18 1.05 -5.94
C ALA A 50 7.14 0.03 -5.44
N VAL A 51 5.86 0.25 -5.74
CA VAL A 51 4.81 -0.71 -5.33
C VAL A 51 4.85 -2.01 -6.14
N MET A 52 5.16 -1.95 -7.44
CA MET A 52 5.33 -3.15 -8.26
C MET A 52 6.50 -4.01 -7.77
N THR A 53 7.66 -3.41 -7.51
CA THR A 53 8.81 -4.12 -6.94
C THR A 53 8.50 -4.70 -5.56
N SER A 54 7.75 -3.97 -4.73
CA SER A 54 7.32 -4.47 -3.42
C SER A 54 6.46 -5.73 -3.54
N TRP A 55 5.55 -5.79 -4.51
CA TRP A 55 4.75 -6.99 -4.78
C TRP A 55 5.58 -8.16 -5.30
N ASP A 56 6.53 -7.91 -6.21
CA ASP A 56 7.41 -8.95 -6.74
C ASP A 56 8.24 -9.60 -5.62
N ASP A 57 8.76 -8.80 -4.68
CA ASP A 57 9.50 -9.29 -3.52
C ASP A 57 8.63 -10.08 -2.53
N ILE A 58 7.39 -9.63 -2.33
CA ILE A 58 6.43 -10.34 -1.48
C ILE A 58 6.10 -11.71 -2.09
N GLY A 59 5.92 -11.78 -3.41
CA GLY A 59 5.70 -13.01 -4.15
C GLY A 59 6.89 -13.97 -4.12
N GLY A 60 8.12 -13.44 -4.20
CA GLY A 60 9.34 -14.25 -4.26
C GLY A 60 9.90 -14.75 -2.92
N ALA A 61 9.90 -13.91 -1.87
CA ALA A 61 10.62 -14.19 -0.62
C ALA A 61 9.71 -14.34 0.61
N ILE A 62 8.57 -13.65 0.65
CA ILE A 62 7.79 -13.43 1.89
C ILE A 62 6.55 -14.32 2.01
N GLN A 63 6.11 -14.99 0.94
CA GLN A 63 5.04 -16.02 1.02
C GLN A 63 5.30 -17.09 2.09
N SER A 64 6.57 -17.34 2.44
CA SER A 64 6.96 -18.30 3.48
C SER A 64 6.82 -17.78 4.92
N VAL A 65 6.71 -16.46 5.10
CA VAL A 65 6.73 -15.76 6.41
C VAL A 65 5.38 -15.14 6.74
N ILE A 66 4.66 -14.63 5.75
CA ILE A 66 3.33 -14.01 5.92
C ILE A 66 2.34 -14.80 5.06
N PRO A 67 1.39 -15.54 5.66
CA PRO A 67 0.31 -16.15 4.90
C PRO A 67 -0.47 -15.03 4.21
N LEU A 68 -0.53 -15.05 2.89
CA LEU A 68 -1.23 -14.03 2.11
C LEU A 68 -2.71 -13.92 2.47
N GLU A 69 -3.31 -15.06 2.84
CA GLU A 69 -4.66 -15.17 3.39
C GLU A 69 -4.82 -14.38 4.71
N LEU A 70 -3.76 -14.29 5.52
CA LEU A 70 -3.76 -13.48 6.74
C LEU A 70 -3.76 -11.99 6.40
N HIS A 71 -3.01 -11.56 5.39
CA HIS A 71 -3.02 -10.18 4.90
C HIS A 71 -4.40 -9.78 4.35
N MET A 72 -5.05 -10.67 3.59
CA MET A 72 -6.42 -10.44 3.11
C MET A 72 -7.45 -10.36 4.21
N ARG A 73 -7.48 -11.34 5.10
CA ARG A 73 -8.42 -11.35 6.23
C ARG A 73 -8.22 -10.12 7.11
N THR A 74 -6.98 -9.66 7.24
CA THR A 74 -6.61 -8.42 7.92
C THR A 74 -7.22 -7.21 7.20
N TYR A 75 -7.01 -7.08 5.90
CA TYR A 75 -7.54 -5.96 5.11
C TYR A 75 -9.08 -5.92 5.12
N GLN A 76 -9.73 -7.07 4.90
CA GLN A 76 -11.19 -7.21 5.01
C GLN A 76 -11.71 -6.88 6.42
N MET A 77 -10.97 -7.27 7.47
CA MET A 77 -11.35 -6.98 8.86
C MET A 77 -11.26 -5.49 9.18
N ILE A 78 -10.22 -4.82 8.68
CA ILE A 78 -10.08 -3.36 8.77
C ILE A 78 -11.25 -2.68 8.07
N GLU A 79 -11.53 -3.00 6.80
CA GLU A 79 -12.60 -2.38 6.00
C GLU A 79 -14.02 -2.68 6.53
N SER A 80 -14.23 -3.80 7.24
CA SER A 80 -15.55 -4.19 7.78
C SER A 80 -15.80 -3.73 9.22
N THR A 81 -14.80 -3.19 9.92
CA THR A 81 -14.90 -2.82 11.34
C THR A 81 -14.66 -1.32 11.52
N PRO A 82 -15.69 -0.50 11.80
CA PRO A 82 -15.56 0.97 11.87
C PRO A 82 -14.48 1.50 12.82
N ALA A 83 -14.28 0.84 13.97
CA ALA A 83 -13.23 1.22 14.92
C ALA A 83 -11.81 0.95 14.38
N LEU A 84 -11.62 -0.16 13.65
CA LEU A 84 -10.35 -0.48 13.00
C LEU A 84 -10.08 0.42 11.81
N MET A 85 -11.12 0.77 11.04
CA MET A 85 -11.00 1.78 9.99
C MET A 85 -10.48 3.10 10.57
N ALA A 86 -11.08 3.62 11.65
CA ALA A 86 -10.65 4.89 12.23
C ALA A 86 -9.17 4.88 12.69
N ALA A 87 -8.72 3.77 13.30
CA ALA A 87 -7.33 3.60 13.70
C ALA A 87 -6.39 3.45 12.50
N HIS A 88 -6.82 2.72 11.46
CA HIS A 88 -6.09 2.55 10.21
C HIS A 88 -5.92 3.89 9.48
N TRP A 89 -6.99 4.67 9.30
CA TRP A 89 -6.96 5.99 8.66
C TRP A 89 -6.00 6.96 9.34
N ARG A 90 -5.91 6.94 10.68
CA ARG A 90 -4.95 7.78 11.40
C ARG A 90 -3.51 7.41 11.04
N ARG A 91 -3.16 6.11 11.06
CA ARG A 91 -1.82 5.63 10.66
C ARG A 91 -1.53 5.91 9.19
N TYR A 92 -2.52 5.69 8.34
CA TYR A 92 -2.42 5.91 6.90
C TYR A 92 -2.12 7.37 6.58
N SER A 93 -2.70 8.32 7.33
CA SER A 93 -2.40 9.75 7.16
C SER A 93 -0.95 10.12 7.52
N GLU A 94 -0.35 9.43 8.50
CA GLU A 94 1.06 9.63 8.87
C GLU A 94 2.00 9.09 7.79
N LEU A 95 1.66 7.94 7.21
CA LEU A 95 2.38 7.35 6.08
C LEU A 95 2.28 8.23 4.83
N GLU A 96 1.10 8.74 4.48
CA GLU A 96 0.92 9.65 3.35
C GLU A 96 1.81 10.90 3.48
N GLU A 97 1.87 11.48 4.68
CA GLU A 97 2.72 12.64 4.93
C GLU A 97 4.22 12.28 4.87
N GLN A 98 4.61 11.09 5.32
CA GLN A 98 5.98 10.58 5.15
C GLN A 98 6.35 10.44 3.66
N ILE A 99 5.48 9.83 2.85
CA ILE A 99 5.69 9.65 1.42
C ILE A 99 5.72 11.01 0.71
N ALA A 100 4.82 11.95 1.07
CA ALA A 100 4.79 13.28 0.49
C ALA A 100 6.09 14.05 0.74
N ARG A 101 6.67 13.93 1.94
CA ARG A 101 8.00 14.49 2.24
C ARG A 101 9.11 13.83 1.44
N LEU A 102 9.03 12.52 1.23
CA LEU A 102 10.00 11.80 0.40
C LEU A 102 9.95 12.28 -1.05
N ILE A 103 8.75 12.41 -1.64
CA ILE A 103 8.56 12.98 -2.97
C ILE A 103 9.07 14.42 -3.02
N ALA A 104 8.74 15.26 -2.03
CA ALA A 104 9.20 16.63 -1.99
C ALA A 104 10.74 16.73 -1.99
N ARG A 105 11.43 15.86 -1.23
CA ARG A 105 12.90 15.78 -1.23
C ARG A 105 13.45 15.36 -2.60
N ARG A 106 12.81 14.40 -3.28
CA ARG A 106 13.21 13.94 -4.61
C ARG A 106 13.10 15.06 -5.65
N GLU A 107 12.03 15.85 -5.58
CA GLU A 107 11.75 16.94 -6.53
C GLU A 107 12.41 18.27 -6.15
N GLY A 108 13.07 18.36 -5.00
CA GLY A 108 13.71 19.58 -4.52
C GLY A 108 12.72 20.71 -4.18
N VAL A 109 11.50 20.35 -3.75
CA VAL A 109 10.44 21.31 -3.40
C VAL A 109 10.14 21.28 -1.90
N ASP A 110 9.59 22.36 -1.38
CA ASP A 110 9.12 22.42 0.00
C ASP A 110 7.67 21.90 0.08
N VAL A 111 7.48 20.79 0.80
CA VAL A 111 6.17 20.19 1.00
C VAL A 111 5.18 21.13 1.71
N ALA A 112 5.64 22.11 2.51
CA ALA A 112 4.75 23.03 3.21
C ALA A 112 4.10 24.06 2.27
N THR A 113 4.74 24.37 1.15
CA THR A 113 4.32 25.43 0.22
C THR A 113 3.95 24.91 -1.17
N ASP A 114 4.49 23.77 -1.58
CA ASP A 114 4.13 23.10 -2.83
C ASP A 114 3.07 22.01 -2.57
N PRO A 115 1.87 22.12 -3.15
CA PRO A 115 0.82 21.13 -2.95
C PRO A 115 1.04 19.83 -3.73
N ARG A 116 1.90 19.82 -4.77
CA ARG A 116 2.02 18.71 -5.72
C ARG A 116 2.41 17.38 -5.05
N PRO A 117 3.38 17.32 -4.10
CA PRO A 117 3.72 16.07 -3.42
C PRO A 117 2.54 15.47 -2.65
N ARG A 118 1.71 16.29 -2.00
CA ARG A 118 0.52 15.77 -1.30
C ARG A 118 -0.58 15.32 -2.25
N VAL A 119 -0.77 16.04 -3.35
CA VAL A 119 -1.78 15.69 -4.36
C VAL A 119 -1.44 14.35 -5.03
N VAL A 120 -0.19 14.14 -5.45
CA VAL A 120 0.19 12.87 -6.09
C VAL A 120 0.10 11.69 -5.13
N VAL A 121 0.48 11.88 -3.87
CA VAL A 121 0.37 10.83 -2.84
C VAL A 121 -1.09 10.52 -2.53
N ALA A 122 -1.96 11.52 -2.36
CA ALA A 122 -3.38 11.30 -2.12
C ALA A 122 -4.05 10.53 -3.28
N ALA A 123 -3.70 10.85 -4.53
CA ALA A 123 -4.21 10.13 -5.70
C ALA A 123 -3.75 8.66 -5.71
N PHE A 124 -2.45 8.43 -5.47
CA PHE A 124 -1.86 7.10 -5.37
C PHE A 124 -2.50 6.28 -4.24
N SER A 125 -2.58 6.83 -3.04
CA SER A 125 -3.22 6.20 -1.88
C SER A 125 -4.69 5.87 -2.11
N GLY A 126 -5.41 6.74 -2.81
CA GLY A 126 -6.77 6.48 -3.24
C GLY A 126 -6.88 5.22 -4.11
N VAL A 127 -5.97 5.06 -5.07
CA VAL A 127 -5.89 3.85 -5.89
C VAL A 127 -5.55 2.62 -5.05
N MET A 128 -4.54 2.69 -4.17
CA MET A 128 -4.15 1.56 -3.32
C MET A 128 -5.32 1.05 -2.48
N ARG A 129 -6.11 1.96 -1.92
CA ARG A 129 -7.31 1.59 -1.15
C ARG A 129 -8.39 0.94 -2.02
N VAL A 130 -8.64 1.47 -3.22
CA VAL A 130 -9.64 0.88 -4.11
C VAL A 130 -9.18 -0.49 -4.63
N ALA A 131 -7.91 -0.63 -5.00
CA ALA A 131 -7.32 -1.89 -5.44
C ALA A 131 -7.38 -2.96 -4.34
N GLY A 132 -6.99 -2.60 -3.11
CA GLY A 132 -7.08 -3.49 -1.95
C GLY A 132 -8.51 -3.93 -1.66
N LYS A 133 -9.49 -3.02 -1.80
CA LYS A 133 -10.91 -3.37 -1.65
C LYS A 133 -11.38 -4.36 -2.71
N VAL A 134 -11.09 -4.09 -3.98
CA VAL A 134 -11.50 -4.96 -5.11
C VAL A 134 -10.86 -6.34 -4.99
N TRP A 135 -9.58 -6.39 -4.65
CA TRP A 135 -8.89 -7.65 -4.38
C TRP A 135 -9.49 -8.39 -3.19
N GLY A 136 -9.84 -7.69 -2.11
CA GLY A 136 -10.52 -8.26 -0.95
C GLY A 136 -11.93 -8.79 -1.22
N GLU A 137 -12.62 -8.29 -2.24
CA GLU A 137 -13.94 -8.78 -2.66
C GLU A 137 -13.85 -9.92 -3.71
N GLY A 138 -12.67 -10.15 -4.29
CA GLY A 138 -12.41 -11.14 -5.34
C GLY A 138 -12.18 -12.57 -4.83
N GLU A 139 -12.23 -13.53 -5.76
CA GLU A 139 -11.95 -14.96 -5.49
C GLU A 139 -10.45 -15.29 -5.58
N ASP A 140 -9.69 -14.57 -6.40
CA ASP A 140 -8.25 -14.74 -6.52
C ASP A 140 -7.52 -13.93 -5.44
N VAL A 141 -6.95 -14.67 -4.51
CA VAL A 141 -6.30 -14.17 -3.31
C VAL A 141 -4.78 -14.06 -3.46
N SER A 142 -4.25 -14.18 -4.68
CA SER A 142 -2.81 -14.21 -4.95
C SER A 142 -2.15 -12.83 -4.96
N VAL A 143 -0.82 -12.82 -4.79
CA VAL A 143 0.00 -11.59 -4.92
C VAL A 143 -0.06 -11.08 -6.35
N GLU A 144 -0.11 -11.99 -7.31
CA GLU A 144 -0.24 -11.68 -8.73
C GLU A 144 -1.54 -10.93 -9.00
N SER A 145 -2.67 -11.37 -8.42
CA SER A 145 -3.95 -10.67 -8.54
C SER A 145 -3.94 -9.25 -7.98
N ILE A 146 -3.47 -9.02 -6.74
CA ILE A 146 -3.39 -7.65 -6.20
C ILE A 146 -2.43 -6.78 -6.99
N ARG A 147 -1.33 -7.35 -7.51
CA ARG A 147 -0.37 -6.64 -8.36
C ARG A 147 -1.04 -6.19 -9.66
N GLU A 148 -1.72 -7.09 -10.36
CA GLU A 148 -2.45 -6.78 -11.61
C GLU A 148 -3.54 -5.72 -11.38
N ILE A 149 -4.34 -5.86 -10.31
CA ILE A 149 -5.35 -4.88 -9.95
C ILE A 149 -4.71 -3.52 -9.65
N THR A 150 -3.62 -3.50 -8.88
CA THR A 150 -2.91 -2.26 -8.56
C THR A 150 -2.37 -1.59 -9.83
N GLU A 151 -1.72 -2.35 -10.71
CA GLU A 151 -1.18 -1.86 -11.98
C GLU A 151 -2.30 -1.28 -12.87
N GLN A 152 -3.40 -2.02 -13.02
CA GLN A 152 -4.56 -1.59 -13.80
C GLN A 152 -5.14 -0.27 -13.28
N TYR A 153 -5.30 -0.12 -11.96
CA TYR A 153 -5.91 1.07 -11.37
C TYR A 153 -4.96 2.27 -11.37
N LEU A 154 -3.65 2.07 -11.17
CA LEU A 154 -2.68 3.16 -11.26
C LEU A 154 -2.61 3.74 -12.67
N ALA A 155 -2.74 2.89 -13.70
CA ALA A 155 -2.83 3.33 -15.09
C ALA A 155 -4.06 4.23 -15.36
N GLN A 156 -5.09 4.18 -14.51
CA GLN A 156 -6.29 5.02 -14.64
C GLN A 156 -6.16 6.41 -14.00
N ILE A 157 -5.12 6.72 -13.23
CA ILE A 157 -5.00 8.02 -12.55
C ILE A 157 -5.08 9.18 -13.54
N CYS A 158 -4.24 9.17 -14.59
CA CYS A 158 -4.22 10.25 -15.57
C CYS A 158 -5.48 10.26 -16.48
N PRO A 159 -5.91 9.12 -17.06
CA PRO A 159 -7.13 9.09 -17.88
C PRO A 159 -8.40 9.49 -17.12
N ALA A 160 -8.56 9.06 -15.87
CA ALA A 160 -9.77 9.34 -15.09
C ALA A 160 -9.88 10.82 -14.69
N VAL A 161 -8.76 11.50 -14.43
CA VAL A 161 -8.74 12.89 -13.96
C VAL A 161 -8.70 13.90 -15.12
N CYS A 162 -7.98 13.57 -16.20
CA CYS A 162 -7.72 14.51 -17.30
C CYS A 162 -8.45 14.15 -18.62
N GLY A 163 -8.99 12.93 -18.75
CA GLY A 163 -9.67 12.47 -19.95
C GLY A 163 -11.16 12.87 -20.01
N ASP A 164 -11.71 12.96 -21.21
CA ASP A 164 -13.16 13.02 -21.41
C ASP A 164 -13.75 11.61 -21.31
N TRP A 165 -14.73 11.42 -20.45
CA TRP A 165 -15.36 10.11 -20.20
C TRP A 165 -16.46 9.80 -21.21
N ARG A 166 -16.79 10.74 -22.11
CA ARG A 166 -17.74 10.55 -23.20
C ARG A 166 -16.99 10.27 -24.50
N GLY A 167 -16.78 8.98 -24.77
CA GLY A 167 -16.55 8.42 -26.11
C GLY A 167 -17.76 7.59 -26.51
#